data_AF-O45704-F1
#
_entry.id   AF-O45704-F1
#
_cell.length_a   1.000
_cell.length_b   1.000
_cell.length_c   1.000
_cell.angle_alpha   90.00
_cell.angle_beta   90.00
_cell.angle_gamma   90.00
#
_symmetry.space_group_name_H-M   'P 1'
#
loop_
_entity.id
_entity.type
_entity.pdbx_description
1 polymer ?
#
loop_
_entity_poly.entity_id
_entity_poly.type
_entity_poly.pdbx_seq_one_letter_code
_entity_poly.pdbx_strand_id
1 'polypeptide(L)'
;MRVRSFEAFFILLAIWLCVMFFKRSWNIRQIRYIKSNDSCMCKSNRSSISYDFCYTDPQNTSIIGKKFDCSLLDTLENLNLLGETKEVFSLSNLIQNENDLIFASATSDDHFNFSMDSFHSIRKYYPNHTYILYGLGLSEYYINSLPDNLEFRQFNTSGYPSFVNTWMHYNFKPLILAELLRENPVVWWIDSHLVTIKPNIIRNMYDDISTNRLNSNYSSIVSSVLAFHSNFAVLNTDVLGYFPTNSMELLKRQRQAGANNIFVPRTSYTMKIFKWWVLCALTDDCMSPPGSTTLCEYTSDNFNNSANCFRYDQSILNILLLNDFQDSDKFFSSNLENSFYRPL
;
A
#
# COMPACT_ATOMS: atom_id res chain seq x y z
N MET A 1 -0.67 46.58 -41.05
CA MET A 1 -1.11 45.76 -39.89
C MET A 1 -1.19 44.25 -40.14
N ARG A 2 -1.11 43.74 -41.39
CA ARG A 2 -1.21 42.29 -41.70
C ARG A 2 0.04 41.43 -41.44
N VAL A 3 1.24 42.02 -41.32
CA VAL A 3 2.50 41.25 -41.19
C VAL A 3 2.67 40.62 -39.80
N ARG A 4 2.22 41.31 -38.74
CA ARG A 4 2.38 40.83 -37.34
C ARG A 4 1.56 39.57 -37.00
N SER A 5 0.44 39.31 -37.68
CA SER A 5 -0.35 38.09 -37.40
C SER A 5 0.28 36.84 -37.99
N PHE A 6 1.03 36.97 -39.09
CA PHE A 6 1.72 35.85 -39.72
C PHE A 6 2.90 35.36 -38.87
N GLU A 7 3.70 36.28 -38.31
CA GLU A 7 4.83 35.93 -37.43
C GLU A 7 4.36 35.20 -36.16
N ALA A 8 3.30 35.70 -35.51
CA ALA A 8 2.75 35.08 -34.30
C ALA A 8 2.22 33.65 -34.55
N PHE A 9 1.59 33.40 -35.70
CA PHE A 9 1.11 32.08 -36.08
C PHE A 9 2.25 31.07 -36.24
N PHE A 10 3.36 31.46 -36.89
CA PHE A 10 4.52 30.57 -37.06
C PHE A 10 5.22 30.26 -35.73
N ILE A 11 5.30 31.23 -34.81
CA ILE A 11 5.87 31.01 -33.47
C ILE A 11 5.04 30.00 -32.68
N LEU A 12 3.71 30.15 -32.66
CA LEU A 12 2.81 29.23 -31.96
C LEU A 12 2.85 27.82 -32.56
N LEU A 13 2.90 27.70 -33.89
CA LEU A 13 3.05 26.42 -34.58
C LEU A 13 4.39 25.75 -34.25
N ALA A 14 5.49 26.51 -34.20
CA ALA A 14 6.80 25.99 -33.83
C ALA A 14 6.84 25.50 -32.38
N ILE A 15 6.25 26.25 -31.43
CA ILE A 15 6.12 25.82 -30.03
C ILE A 15 5.31 24.52 -29.95
N TRP A 16 4.17 24.45 -30.63
CA TRP A 16 3.33 23.25 -30.65
C TRP A 16 4.05 22.04 -31.24
N LEU A 17 4.77 22.20 -32.36
CA LEU A 17 5.59 21.16 -32.97
C LEU A 17 6.73 20.71 -32.05
N CYS A 18 7.40 21.64 -31.37
CA CYS A 18 8.42 21.32 -30.36
C CYS A 18 7.81 20.50 -29.22
N VAL A 19 6.67 20.93 -28.66
CA VAL A 19 5.98 20.18 -27.60
C VAL A 19 5.60 18.78 -28.07
N MET A 20 5.09 18.64 -29.30
CA MET A 20 4.75 17.34 -29.88
C MET A 20 6.00 16.48 -30.11
N PHE A 21 7.11 17.07 -30.54
CA PHE A 21 8.39 16.38 -30.71
C PHE A 21 8.98 15.91 -29.38
N PHE A 22 8.94 16.74 -28.34
CA PHE A 22 9.36 16.38 -26.98
C PHE A 22 8.46 15.30 -26.36
N LYS A 23 7.14 15.39 -26.52
CA LYS A 23 6.22 14.32 -26.11
C LYS A 23 6.53 13.01 -26.85
N ARG A 24 6.77 13.07 -28.15
CA ARG A 24 7.12 11.90 -28.96
C ARG A 24 8.48 11.31 -28.56
N SER A 25 9.50 12.13 -28.34
CA SER A 25 10.84 11.66 -27.95
C SER A 25 10.84 11.05 -26.54
N TRP A 26 10.06 11.63 -25.61
CA TRP A 26 9.82 11.05 -24.29
C TRP A 26 9.11 9.69 -24.40
N ASN A 27 8.02 9.61 -25.18
CA ASN A 27 7.34 8.33 -25.43
C ASN A 27 8.28 7.29 -26.06
N ILE A 28 9.15 7.66 -27.00
CA ILE A 28 10.15 6.75 -27.61
C ILE A 28 11.18 6.29 -26.57
N ARG A 29 11.65 7.17 -25.67
CA ARG A 29 12.56 6.77 -24.58
C ARG A 29 11.90 5.78 -23.64
N GLN A 30 10.64 6.00 -23.26
CA GLN A 30 9.88 5.03 -22.46
C GLN A 30 9.74 3.69 -23.19
N ILE A 31 9.39 3.70 -24.49
CA ILE A 31 9.31 2.46 -25.29
C ILE A 31 10.66 1.74 -25.37
N ARG A 32 11.78 2.44 -25.58
CA ARG A 32 13.11 1.82 -25.62
C ARG A 32 13.52 1.21 -24.28
N TYR A 33 13.20 1.87 -23.17
CA TYR A 33 13.46 1.34 -21.83
C TYR A 33 12.61 0.10 -21.53
N ILE A 34 11.32 0.11 -21.92
CA ILE A 34 10.44 -1.06 -21.84
C ILE A 34 10.98 -2.21 -22.69
N LYS A 35 11.49 -1.92 -23.90
CA LYS A 35 12.04 -2.93 -24.81
C LYS A 35 13.37 -3.53 -24.32
N SER A 36 14.08 -2.87 -23.40
CA SER A 36 15.37 -3.38 -22.90
C SER A 36 15.25 -4.46 -21.83
N ASN A 37 14.05 -4.86 -21.39
CA ASN A 37 13.93 -5.97 -20.44
C ASN A 37 12.77 -6.92 -20.72
N ASP A 38 12.77 -7.56 -21.90
CA ASP A 38 11.87 -8.68 -22.22
C ASP A 38 11.89 -9.76 -21.13
N SER A 39 13.00 -9.90 -20.39
CA SER A 39 13.10 -10.86 -19.28
C SER A 39 12.14 -10.55 -18.11
N CYS A 40 11.76 -9.28 -17.90
CA CYS A 40 10.87 -8.85 -16.83
C CYS A 40 9.38 -8.95 -17.15
N MET A 41 9.03 -9.14 -18.43
CA MET A 41 7.64 -9.12 -18.86
C MET A 41 6.93 -10.45 -18.57
N CYS A 42 5.68 -10.38 -18.12
CA CYS A 42 4.74 -11.49 -18.01
C CYS A 42 3.52 -11.18 -18.88
N LYS A 43 3.15 -12.11 -19.77
CA LYS A 43 2.06 -11.90 -20.73
C LYS A 43 0.76 -12.49 -20.20
N SER A 44 -0.29 -11.68 -20.20
CA SER A 44 -1.64 -12.11 -19.83
C SER A 44 -2.21 -13.08 -20.85
N ASN A 45 -2.74 -14.20 -20.36
CA ASN A 45 -3.49 -15.14 -21.20
C ASN A 45 -4.86 -14.57 -21.60
N ARG A 46 -5.43 -13.67 -20.79
CA ARG A 46 -6.78 -13.11 -21.02
C ARG A 46 -6.78 -11.96 -22.01
N SER A 47 -5.83 -11.04 -21.87
CA SER A 47 -5.78 -9.79 -22.64
C SER A 47 -4.66 -9.74 -23.67
N SER A 48 -3.72 -10.70 -23.65
CA SER A 48 -2.46 -10.65 -24.42
C SER A 48 -1.55 -9.45 -24.12
N ILE A 49 -1.88 -8.63 -23.11
CA ILE A 49 -1.07 -7.51 -22.65
C ILE A 49 0.10 -8.06 -21.82
N SER A 50 1.30 -7.51 -22.03
CA SER A 50 2.46 -7.79 -21.19
C SER A 50 2.57 -6.79 -20.05
N TYR A 51 2.80 -7.30 -18.84
CA TYR A 51 3.01 -6.51 -17.63
C TYR A 51 4.42 -6.72 -17.09
N ASP A 52 5.02 -5.65 -16.59
CA ASP A 52 6.34 -5.71 -15.96
C ASP A 52 6.27 -6.35 -14.57
N PHE A 53 7.04 -7.40 -14.32
CA PHE A 53 7.10 -8.13 -13.06
C PHE A 53 8.45 -7.95 -12.35
N CYS A 54 9.28 -6.99 -12.79
CA CYS A 54 10.44 -6.53 -12.03
C CYS A 54 10.15 -5.15 -11.44
N TYR A 55 10.34 -4.99 -10.14
CA TYR A 55 10.27 -3.67 -9.55
C TYR A 55 11.50 -2.86 -9.97
N THR A 56 11.28 -1.61 -10.38
CA THR A 56 12.35 -0.66 -10.73
C THR A 56 12.32 0.46 -9.71
N ASP A 57 13.48 0.77 -9.13
CA ASP A 57 13.61 1.90 -8.21
C ASP A 57 13.28 3.22 -8.97
N PRO A 58 12.31 4.02 -8.50
CA PRO A 58 11.86 5.24 -9.18
C PRO A 58 12.91 6.37 -9.16
N GLN A 59 13.86 6.35 -8.22
CA GLN A 59 14.96 7.31 -8.12
C GLN A 59 16.18 6.89 -8.96
N ASN A 60 16.36 5.58 -9.18
CA ASN A 60 17.41 5.06 -10.04
C ASN A 60 16.90 3.88 -10.87
N THR A 61 16.43 4.19 -12.08
CA THR A 61 15.86 3.20 -13.00
C THR A 61 16.87 2.19 -13.55
N SER A 62 18.16 2.31 -13.22
CA SER A 62 19.15 1.27 -13.54
C SER A 62 19.17 0.14 -12.50
N ILE A 63 18.50 0.30 -11.35
CA ILE A 63 18.40 -0.73 -10.32
C ILE A 63 17.04 -1.42 -10.45
N ILE A 64 17.09 -2.70 -10.80
CA ILE A 64 15.94 -3.53 -11.11
C ILE A 64 15.96 -4.74 -10.17
N GLY A 65 14.84 -4.99 -9.50
CA GLY A 65 14.65 -6.14 -8.63
C GLY A 65 14.46 -7.44 -9.40
N LYS A 66 14.53 -8.55 -8.66
CA LYS A 66 14.20 -9.89 -9.16
C LYS A 66 12.79 -9.89 -9.77
N LYS A 67 12.65 -10.63 -10.86
CA LYS A 67 11.35 -10.86 -11.50
C LYS A 67 10.49 -11.74 -10.60
N PHE A 68 9.26 -11.31 -10.32
CA PHE A 68 8.23 -12.16 -9.72
C PHE A 68 7.74 -13.22 -10.72
N ASP A 69 7.24 -14.35 -10.21
CA ASP A 69 6.73 -15.43 -11.07
C ASP A 69 5.51 -14.95 -11.90
N CYS A 70 5.54 -15.23 -13.21
CA CYS A 70 4.44 -14.94 -14.11
C CYS A 70 3.17 -15.77 -13.80
N SER A 71 3.29 -16.88 -13.07
CA SER A 71 2.13 -17.65 -12.59
C SER A 71 1.19 -16.81 -11.70
N LEU A 72 1.70 -15.75 -11.06
CA LEU A 72 0.94 -14.85 -10.20
C LEU A 72 0.07 -13.86 -10.98
N LEU A 73 0.24 -13.75 -12.30
CA LEU A 73 -0.46 -12.76 -13.13
C LEU A 73 -1.98 -12.91 -13.05
N ASP A 74 -2.50 -14.13 -13.17
CA ASP A 74 -3.95 -14.37 -13.13
C ASP A 74 -4.56 -13.94 -11.79
N THR A 75 -3.83 -14.12 -10.68
CA THR A 75 -4.23 -13.65 -9.35
C THR A 75 -4.32 -12.13 -9.30
N LEU A 76 -3.32 -11.42 -9.85
CA LEU A 76 -3.33 -9.96 -9.92
C LEU A 76 -4.46 -9.41 -10.82
N GLU A 77 -4.79 -10.10 -11.91
CA GLU A 77 -5.94 -9.75 -12.75
C GLU A 77 -7.26 -9.96 -12.00
N ASN A 78 -7.43 -11.07 -11.27
CA ASN A 78 -8.63 -11.34 -10.46
C ASN A 78 -8.84 -10.31 -9.32
N LEU A 79 -7.75 -9.76 -8.79
CA LEU A 79 -7.76 -8.69 -7.80
C LEU A 79 -7.93 -7.29 -8.42
N ASN A 80 -8.10 -7.18 -9.75
CA ASN A 80 -8.16 -5.91 -10.48
C ASN A 80 -6.95 -4.99 -10.20
N LEU A 81 -5.77 -5.58 -9.98
CA LEU A 81 -4.50 -4.88 -9.77
C LEU A 81 -3.75 -4.60 -11.08
N LEU A 82 -4.20 -5.16 -12.20
CA LEU A 82 -3.64 -4.97 -13.55
C LEU A 82 -4.71 -4.45 -14.53
N GLY A 83 -4.27 -3.92 -15.68
CA GLY A 83 -5.16 -3.38 -16.74
C GLY A 83 -5.49 -1.89 -16.65
N GLU A 84 -6.00 -1.34 -17.76
CA GLU A 84 -6.42 0.07 -17.89
C GLU A 84 -7.86 0.30 -17.42
N THR A 85 -8.71 -0.74 -17.44
CA THR A 85 -10.13 -0.69 -17.05
C THR A 85 -10.35 -0.61 -15.53
N LYS A 86 -9.33 -0.19 -14.78
CA LYS A 86 -9.47 0.00 -13.34
C LYS A 86 -10.30 1.24 -13.10
N GLU A 87 -11.48 1.08 -12.53
CA GLU A 87 -12.15 2.20 -11.86
C GLU A 87 -11.25 2.66 -10.71
N VAL A 88 -10.55 3.77 -10.96
CA VAL A 88 -9.70 4.47 -10.00
C VAL A 88 -10.20 5.90 -9.92
N PHE A 89 -10.17 6.44 -8.72
CA PHE A 89 -10.72 7.75 -8.44
C PHE A 89 -9.60 8.73 -8.07
N SER A 90 -9.82 10.01 -8.33
CA SER A 90 -8.94 11.03 -7.76
C SER A 90 -9.14 11.08 -6.25
N LEU A 91 -8.05 11.30 -5.52
CA LEU A 91 -8.10 11.42 -4.06
C LEU A 91 -9.06 12.52 -3.61
N SER A 92 -9.14 13.63 -4.36
CA SER A 92 -10.05 14.74 -4.09
C SER A 92 -11.53 14.34 -4.14
N ASN A 93 -11.90 13.37 -4.98
CA ASN A 93 -13.29 12.91 -5.11
C ASN A 93 -13.61 11.90 -4.00
N LEU A 94 -12.65 11.04 -3.66
CA LEU A 94 -12.81 10.01 -2.62
C LEU A 94 -13.04 10.59 -1.22
N ILE A 95 -12.55 11.80 -0.95
CA ILE A 95 -12.71 12.47 0.35
C ILE A 95 -13.94 13.39 0.43
N GLN A 96 -14.88 13.31 -0.53
CA GLN A 96 -16.08 14.14 -0.51
C GLN A 96 -17.21 13.56 0.34
N ASN A 97 -17.24 12.23 0.50
CA ASN A 97 -18.27 11.53 1.24
C ASN A 97 -17.64 10.59 2.28
N GLU A 98 -17.84 10.90 3.56
CA GLU A 98 -17.35 10.06 4.66
C GLU A 98 -18.03 8.68 4.71
N ASN A 99 -19.18 8.51 4.06
CA ASN A 99 -19.88 7.21 4.03
C ASN A 99 -19.29 6.22 3.01
N ASP A 100 -18.45 6.70 2.08
CA ASP A 100 -17.75 5.83 1.13
C ASP A 100 -16.58 5.07 1.78
N LEU A 101 -16.17 5.51 2.98
CA LEU A 101 -15.15 4.86 3.78
C LEU A 101 -15.74 3.69 4.55
N ILE A 102 -15.11 2.52 4.38
CA ILE A 102 -15.34 1.37 5.25
C ILE A 102 -14.20 1.22 6.26
N PHE A 103 -14.51 0.70 7.44
CA PHE A 103 -13.50 0.19 8.35
C PHE A 103 -13.26 -1.29 8.07
N ALA A 104 -12.01 -1.72 8.19
CA ALA A 104 -11.64 -3.11 8.00
C ALA A 104 -10.60 -3.57 9.02
N SER A 105 -10.71 -4.82 9.43
CA SER A 105 -9.74 -5.48 10.32
C SER A 105 -9.68 -6.97 10.02
N ALA A 106 -8.76 -7.68 10.68
CA ALA A 106 -8.73 -9.12 10.71
C ALA A 106 -8.51 -9.64 12.13
N THR A 107 -8.98 -10.85 12.40
CA THR A 107 -8.90 -11.50 13.70
C THR A 107 -8.71 -13.00 13.59
N SER A 108 -8.05 -13.58 14.58
CA SER A 108 -7.96 -15.01 14.85
C SER A 108 -8.47 -15.27 16.27
N ASP A 109 -8.68 -16.53 16.63
CA ASP A 109 -9.21 -16.94 17.94
C ASP A 109 -8.49 -16.27 19.13
N ASP A 110 -7.15 -16.17 19.07
CA ASP A 110 -6.30 -15.58 20.11
C ASP A 110 -6.32 -14.03 20.14
N HIS A 111 -6.87 -13.40 19.10
CA HIS A 111 -6.99 -11.95 18.95
C HIS A 111 -8.44 -11.45 19.05
N PHE A 112 -9.41 -12.36 19.21
CA PHE A 112 -10.83 -12.04 19.12
C PHE A 112 -11.27 -10.92 20.07
N ASN A 113 -10.92 -11.03 21.35
CA ASN A 113 -11.33 -10.04 22.36
C ASN A 113 -10.77 -8.64 22.05
N PHE A 114 -9.50 -8.56 21.62
CA PHE A 114 -8.91 -7.30 21.21
C PHE A 114 -9.63 -6.70 20.00
N SER A 115 -9.95 -7.53 18.99
CA SER A 115 -10.73 -7.11 17.83
C SER A 115 -12.12 -6.60 18.20
N MET A 116 -12.80 -7.22 19.17
CA MET A 116 -14.10 -6.74 19.66
C MET A 116 -13.98 -5.39 20.37
N ASP A 117 -12.97 -5.19 21.22
CA ASP A 117 -12.72 -3.90 21.86
C ASP A 117 -12.41 -2.81 20.82
N SER A 118 -11.59 -3.12 19.82
CA SER A 118 -11.31 -2.25 18.68
C SER A 118 -12.59 -1.88 17.93
N PHE A 119 -13.40 -2.88 17.56
CA PHE A 119 -14.69 -2.69 16.90
C PHE A 119 -15.64 -1.81 17.71
N HIS A 120 -15.82 -2.10 19.00
CA HIS A 120 -16.70 -1.32 19.87
C HIS A 120 -16.23 0.15 20.01
N SER A 121 -14.92 0.37 20.01
CA SER A 121 -14.35 1.73 20.04
C SER A 121 -14.67 2.54 18.77
N ILE A 122 -14.69 1.88 17.60
CA ILE A 122 -15.11 2.50 16.34
C ILE A 122 -16.62 2.72 16.35
N ARG A 123 -17.41 1.70 16.70
CA ARG A 123 -18.88 1.78 16.75
C ARG A 123 -19.42 2.84 17.70
N LYS A 124 -18.69 3.16 18.77
CA LYS A 124 -19.01 4.26 19.69
C LYS A 124 -19.16 5.61 18.97
N TYR A 125 -18.34 5.86 17.94
CA TYR A 125 -18.33 7.12 17.20
C TYR A 125 -18.96 7.00 15.81
N TYR A 126 -18.96 5.79 15.24
CA TYR A 126 -19.42 5.49 13.89
C TYR A 126 -20.42 4.32 13.92
N PRO A 127 -21.63 4.51 14.48
CA PRO A 127 -22.58 3.41 14.69
C PRO A 127 -23.06 2.79 13.38
N ASN A 128 -23.08 3.56 12.28
CA ASN A 128 -23.67 3.16 11.00
C ASN A 128 -22.65 2.95 9.86
N HIS A 129 -21.35 3.23 10.06
CA HIS A 129 -20.34 2.98 9.04
C HIS A 129 -20.16 1.48 8.80
N THR A 130 -19.89 1.09 7.56
CA THR A 130 -19.56 -0.31 7.27
C THR A 130 -18.27 -0.70 7.98
N TYR A 131 -18.29 -1.84 8.67
CA TYR A 131 -17.12 -2.43 9.30
C TYR A 131 -17.06 -3.89 8.86
N ILE A 132 -15.97 -4.26 8.19
CA ILE A 132 -15.73 -5.63 7.72
C ILE A 132 -14.60 -6.26 8.56
N LEU A 133 -14.92 -7.34 9.27
CA LEU A 133 -13.95 -8.14 10.00
C LEU A 133 -13.65 -9.44 9.26
N TYR A 134 -12.38 -9.63 8.91
CA TYR A 134 -11.92 -10.87 8.32
C TYR A 134 -11.49 -11.88 9.38
N GLY A 135 -12.00 -13.11 9.29
CA GLY A 135 -11.53 -14.24 10.10
C GLY A 135 -10.30 -14.90 9.49
N LEU A 136 -9.21 -14.98 10.25
CA LEU A 136 -7.98 -15.71 9.93
C LEU A 136 -8.04 -17.10 10.58
N GLY A 137 -8.85 -17.97 9.99
CA GLY A 137 -9.17 -19.27 10.59
C GLY A 137 -10.01 -19.17 11.87
N LEU A 138 -10.89 -18.17 11.98
CA LEU A 138 -11.73 -17.96 13.17
C LEU A 138 -12.69 -19.15 13.37
N SER A 139 -12.74 -19.70 14.57
CA SER A 139 -13.61 -20.84 14.86
C SER A 139 -15.10 -20.47 14.93
N GLU A 140 -15.98 -21.44 14.65
CA GLU A 140 -17.44 -21.25 14.66
C GLU A 140 -17.95 -20.69 16.01
N TYR A 141 -17.29 -21.06 17.11
CA TYR A 141 -17.61 -20.55 18.44
C TYR A 141 -17.58 -19.01 18.47
N TYR A 142 -16.50 -18.40 17.96
CA TYR A 142 -16.36 -16.95 17.92
C TYR A 142 -17.25 -16.32 16.85
N ILE A 143 -17.39 -16.96 15.68
CA ILE A 143 -18.28 -16.48 14.60
C ILE A 143 -19.71 -16.32 15.12
N ASN A 144 -20.22 -17.30 15.88
CA ASN A 144 -21.56 -17.26 16.45
C ASN A 144 -21.76 -16.20 17.55
N SER A 145 -20.68 -15.58 18.03
CA SER A 145 -20.71 -14.52 19.04
C SER A 145 -20.55 -13.10 18.48
N LEU A 146 -20.41 -12.98 17.15
CA LEU A 146 -20.20 -11.69 16.50
C LEU A 146 -21.46 -10.79 16.57
N PRO A 147 -21.30 -9.46 16.72
CA PRO A 147 -22.41 -8.52 16.67
C PRO A 147 -23.11 -8.47 15.31
N ASP A 148 -24.45 -8.33 15.28
CA ASP A 148 -25.24 -8.30 14.03
C ASP A 148 -24.89 -7.13 13.08
N ASN A 149 -24.38 -6.02 13.63
CA ASN A 149 -23.97 -4.86 12.85
C ASN A 149 -22.51 -4.93 12.37
N LEU A 150 -21.88 -6.09 12.43
CA LEU A 150 -20.56 -6.36 11.88
C LEU A 150 -20.70 -7.22 10.63
N GLU A 151 -20.08 -6.82 9.52
CA GLU A 151 -19.94 -7.72 8.39
C GLU A 151 -18.74 -8.64 8.63
N PHE A 152 -18.98 -9.95 8.66
CA PHE A 152 -17.93 -10.95 8.83
C PHE A 152 -17.61 -11.66 7.52
N ARG A 153 -16.31 -11.84 7.24
CA ARG A 153 -15.82 -12.63 6.10
C ARG A 153 -14.74 -13.58 6.56
N GLN A 154 -14.90 -14.88 6.36
CA GLN A 154 -13.78 -15.80 6.54
C GLN A 154 -12.76 -15.59 5.40
N PHE A 155 -11.48 -15.35 5.71
CA PHE A 155 -10.47 -15.17 4.67
C PHE A 155 -10.22 -16.47 3.92
N ASN A 156 -10.56 -16.50 2.63
CA ASN A 156 -10.43 -17.69 1.80
C ASN A 156 -9.05 -17.75 1.14
N THR A 157 -8.18 -18.62 1.65
CA THR A 157 -6.83 -18.81 1.10
C THR A 157 -6.74 -19.84 -0.02
N SER A 158 -7.86 -20.47 -0.44
CA SER A 158 -7.82 -21.58 -1.40
C SER A 158 -7.25 -21.20 -2.78
N GLY A 159 -7.32 -19.92 -3.14
CA GLY A 159 -6.77 -19.38 -4.39
C GLY A 159 -5.33 -18.87 -4.29
N TYR A 160 -4.69 -19.02 -3.12
CA TYR A 160 -3.36 -18.50 -2.83
C TYR A 160 -2.37 -19.62 -2.49
N PRO A 161 -1.05 -19.37 -2.59
CA PRO A 161 -0.05 -20.31 -2.12
C PRO A 161 -0.29 -20.70 -0.65
N SER A 162 0.03 -21.94 -0.29
CA SER A 162 -0.30 -22.48 1.03
C SER A 162 0.28 -21.65 2.18
N PHE A 163 1.50 -21.10 2.04
CA PHE A 163 2.14 -20.27 3.08
C PHE A 163 1.36 -19.00 3.44
N VAL A 164 0.40 -18.55 2.60
CA VAL A 164 -0.48 -17.42 2.93
C VAL A 164 -1.34 -17.71 4.17
N ASN A 165 -1.58 -18.98 4.49
CA ASN A 165 -2.28 -19.39 5.71
C ASN A 165 -1.44 -19.25 7.00
N THR A 166 -0.16 -18.87 6.88
CA THR A 166 0.71 -18.61 8.04
C THR A 166 0.53 -17.16 8.48
N TRP A 167 -0.43 -16.92 9.36
CA TRP A 167 -0.84 -15.56 9.76
C TRP A 167 0.30 -14.70 10.32
N MET A 168 1.29 -15.32 10.98
CA MET A 168 2.45 -14.63 11.53
C MET A 168 3.38 -14.01 10.47
N HIS A 169 3.22 -14.37 9.19
CA HIS A 169 3.99 -13.79 8.08
C HIS A 169 3.27 -12.61 7.41
N TYR A 170 2.05 -12.28 7.87
CA TYR A 170 1.27 -11.11 7.45
C TYR A 170 0.92 -11.03 5.95
N ASN A 171 1.11 -12.12 5.18
CA ASN A 171 0.73 -12.21 3.76
C ASN A 171 -0.76 -11.88 3.51
N PHE A 172 -1.62 -12.16 4.49
CA PHE A 172 -3.07 -11.93 4.38
C PHE A 172 -3.42 -10.46 4.19
N LYS A 173 -2.70 -9.51 4.82
CA LYS A 173 -3.13 -8.11 4.89
C LYS A 173 -3.15 -7.42 3.52
N PRO A 174 -2.08 -7.50 2.69
CA PRO A 174 -2.11 -6.94 1.34
C PRO A 174 -3.20 -7.56 0.47
N LEU A 175 -3.47 -8.87 0.66
CA LEU A 175 -4.47 -9.61 -0.11
C LEU A 175 -5.90 -9.18 0.25
N ILE A 176 -6.22 -9.15 1.55
CA ILE A 176 -7.52 -8.67 2.05
C ILE A 176 -7.76 -7.23 1.63
N LEU A 177 -6.76 -6.35 1.77
CA LEU A 177 -6.92 -4.97 1.34
C LEU A 177 -7.11 -4.85 -0.19
N ALA A 178 -6.47 -5.70 -0.99
CA ALA A 178 -6.70 -5.73 -2.43
C ALA A 178 -8.12 -6.21 -2.79
N GLU A 179 -8.65 -7.22 -2.09
CA GLU A 179 -10.04 -7.67 -2.22
C GLU A 179 -11.03 -6.54 -1.85
N LEU A 180 -10.81 -5.92 -0.69
CA LEU A 180 -11.67 -4.83 -0.21
C LEU A 180 -11.65 -3.64 -1.15
N LEU A 181 -10.48 -3.25 -1.65
CA LEU A 181 -10.36 -2.15 -2.61
C LEU A 181 -11.06 -2.47 -3.93
N ARG A 182 -11.27 -3.73 -4.31
CA ARG A 182 -12.03 -4.09 -5.52
C ARG A 182 -13.49 -3.69 -5.40
N GLU A 183 -14.03 -3.70 -4.19
CA GLU A 183 -15.45 -3.50 -3.89
C GLU A 183 -15.73 -2.13 -3.26
N ASN A 184 -14.71 -1.50 -2.67
CA ASN A 184 -14.86 -0.29 -1.87
C ASN A 184 -13.89 0.80 -2.36
N PRO A 185 -14.36 2.05 -2.48
CA PRO A 185 -13.54 3.16 -2.95
C PRO A 185 -12.48 3.58 -1.91
N VAL A 186 -12.77 3.43 -0.62
CA VAL A 186 -11.87 3.81 0.48
C VAL A 186 -11.96 2.80 1.61
N VAL A 187 -10.81 2.28 2.04
CA VAL A 187 -10.69 1.35 3.16
C VAL A 187 -9.82 1.96 4.24
N TRP A 188 -10.31 1.99 5.48
CA TRP A 188 -9.48 2.29 6.65
C TRP A 188 -9.20 0.99 7.41
N TRP A 189 -7.97 0.51 7.29
CA TRP A 189 -7.50 -0.68 7.98
C TRP A 189 -7.04 -0.37 9.39
N ILE A 190 -7.50 -1.15 10.37
CA ILE A 190 -7.13 -1.05 11.79
C ILE A 190 -6.85 -2.46 12.31
N ASP A 191 -5.62 -2.74 12.73
CA ASP A 191 -5.27 -4.01 13.38
C ASP A 191 -6.07 -4.21 14.68
N SER A 192 -6.27 -5.48 15.07
CA SER A 192 -7.09 -5.90 16.21
C SER A 192 -6.74 -5.22 17.55
N HIS A 193 -5.50 -4.80 17.75
CA HIS A 193 -5.01 -4.21 19.01
C HIS A 193 -5.10 -2.68 19.08
N LEU A 194 -5.88 -2.03 18.20
CA LEU A 194 -5.99 -0.58 18.20
C LEU A 194 -7.39 -0.11 18.58
N VAL A 195 -7.44 0.78 19.57
CA VAL A 195 -8.68 1.33 20.12
C VAL A 195 -8.74 2.82 19.83
N THR A 196 -9.85 3.26 19.26
CA THR A 196 -10.13 4.68 18.98
C THR A 196 -10.64 5.38 20.25
N ILE A 197 -10.02 6.52 20.58
CA ILE A 197 -10.36 7.30 21.79
C ILE A 197 -10.94 8.68 21.50
N LYS A 198 -10.84 9.14 20.24
CA LYS A 198 -11.35 10.45 19.83
C LYS A 198 -12.46 10.32 18.78
N PRO A 199 -13.49 11.19 18.81
CA PRO A 199 -14.44 11.29 17.71
C PRO A 199 -13.79 11.92 16.46
N ASN A 200 -14.53 11.91 15.35
CA ASN A 200 -14.20 12.66 14.12
C ASN A 200 -12.87 12.26 13.43
N ILE A 201 -12.37 11.04 13.63
CA ILE A 201 -11.16 10.55 12.94
C ILE A 201 -11.28 10.59 11.40
N ILE A 202 -12.45 10.28 10.82
CA ILE A 202 -12.69 10.37 9.37
C ILE A 202 -12.57 11.81 8.89
N ARG A 203 -13.37 12.70 9.45
CA ARG A 203 -13.29 14.13 9.16
C ARG A 203 -11.87 14.68 9.30
N ASN A 204 -11.18 14.37 10.39
CA ASN A 204 -9.81 14.84 10.61
C ASN A 204 -8.82 14.31 9.56
N MET A 205 -8.97 13.04 9.12
CA MET A 205 -8.20 12.49 8.01
C MET A 205 -8.50 13.24 6.71
N TYR A 206 -9.77 13.50 6.41
CA TYR A 206 -10.20 14.17 5.18
C TYR A 206 -9.74 15.64 5.15
N ASP A 207 -9.78 16.33 6.29
CA ASP A 207 -9.27 17.70 6.45
C ASP A 207 -7.74 17.74 6.27
N ASP A 208 -7.00 16.77 6.81
CA ASP A 208 -5.54 16.66 6.58
C ASP A 208 -5.21 16.40 5.11
N ILE A 209 -5.95 15.49 4.46
CA ILE A 209 -5.73 15.17 3.05
C ILE A 209 -6.03 16.39 2.17
N SER A 210 -7.20 17.01 2.36
CA SER A 210 -7.64 18.15 1.54
C SER A 210 -6.70 19.36 1.67
N THR A 211 -6.17 19.61 2.86
CA THR A 211 -5.28 20.75 3.14
C THR A 211 -3.84 20.48 2.68
N ASN A 212 -3.32 19.27 2.92
CA ASN A 212 -1.87 19.02 2.85
C ASN A 212 -1.45 18.03 1.75
N ARG A 213 -2.33 17.10 1.33
CA ARG A 213 -1.92 15.87 0.62
C ARG A 213 -2.50 15.67 -0.78
N LEU A 214 -3.30 16.61 -1.30
CA LEU A 214 -3.84 16.49 -2.67
C LEU A 214 -2.77 16.64 -3.77
N ASN A 215 -1.59 17.15 -3.45
CA ASN A 215 -0.49 17.25 -4.41
C ASN A 215 0.21 15.89 -4.60
N SER A 216 0.82 15.70 -5.77
CA SER A 216 1.49 14.44 -6.14
C SER A 216 2.77 14.12 -5.33
N ASN A 217 3.20 15.00 -4.42
CA ASN A 217 4.36 14.76 -3.56
C ASN A 217 3.98 14.02 -2.27
N TYR A 218 2.69 13.74 -2.04
CA TYR A 218 2.23 12.90 -0.94
C TYR A 218 1.62 11.60 -1.47
N SER A 219 1.73 10.56 -0.64
CA SER A 219 1.05 9.30 -0.87
C SER A 219 -0.45 9.46 -0.65
N SER A 220 -1.25 8.78 -1.46
CA SER A 220 -2.66 8.60 -1.16
C SER A 220 -2.89 7.60 -0.02
N ILE A 221 -1.94 6.70 0.22
CA ILE A 221 -1.92 5.81 1.39
C ILE A 221 -1.36 6.59 2.58
N VAL A 222 -2.11 6.66 3.68
CA VAL A 222 -1.72 7.42 4.87
C VAL A 222 -1.71 6.52 6.10
N SER A 223 -0.56 6.40 6.74
CA SER A 223 -0.42 5.80 8.07
C SER A 223 -0.63 6.85 9.16
N SER A 224 -1.24 6.44 10.27
CA SER A 224 -1.39 7.27 11.46
C SER A 224 -0.47 6.85 12.61
N VAL A 225 0.48 5.94 12.35
CA VAL A 225 1.41 5.41 13.36
C VAL A 225 2.84 5.58 12.88
N LEU A 226 3.74 6.02 13.77
CA LEU A 226 5.16 6.13 13.49
C LEU A 226 5.98 5.38 14.54
N ALA A 227 6.74 4.38 14.12
CA ALA A 227 7.56 3.55 15.00
C ALA A 227 8.73 4.33 15.60
N PHE A 228 9.26 3.91 16.75
CA PHE A 228 10.43 4.53 17.39
C PHE A 228 11.78 4.11 16.76
N HIS A 229 11.74 3.21 15.78
CA HIS A 229 12.92 2.67 15.09
C HIS A 229 12.90 3.04 13.61
N SER A 230 14.06 2.94 12.95
CA SER A 230 14.18 3.14 11.52
C SER A 230 13.62 1.96 10.72
N ASN A 231 13.53 2.13 9.41
CA ASN A 231 13.24 1.02 8.49
C ASN A 231 14.38 0.01 8.44
N PHE A 232 15.63 0.50 8.48
CA PHE A 232 16.83 -0.34 8.49
C PHE A 232 16.87 -1.29 9.69
N ALA A 233 16.51 -0.81 10.88
CA ALA A 233 16.59 -1.61 12.11
C ALA A 233 15.72 -2.87 12.08
N VAL A 234 14.67 -2.92 11.26
CA VAL A 234 13.73 -4.05 11.20
C VAL A 234 13.56 -4.57 9.77
N LEU A 235 14.63 -4.49 8.99
CA LEU A 235 14.69 -4.93 7.61
C LEU A 235 15.43 -6.28 7.51
N ASN A 236 14.80 -7.27 6.89
CA ASN A 236 15.53 -8.37 6.29
C ASN A 236 16.02 -7.92 4.91
N THR A 237 17.34 -7.83 4.72
CA THR A 237 17.95 -7.27 3.50
C THR A 237 17.66 -8.08 2.25
N ASP A 238 17.24 -9.34 2.36
CA ASP A 238 16.89 -10.18 1.20
C ASP A 238 15.71 -9.61 0.40
N VAL A 239 14.82 -8.86 1.06
CA VAL A 239 13.74 -8.10 0.42
C VAL A 239 14.28 -7.12 -0.63
N LEU A 240 15.47 -6.56 -0.42
CA LEU A 240 16.08 -5.61 -1.36
C LEU A 240 16.45 -6.29 -2.69
N GLY A 241 16.49 -7.63 -2.74
CA GLY A 241 16.56 -8.37 -3.98
C GLY A 241 15.32 -8.19 -4.85
N TYR A 242 14.13 -8.03 -4.25
CA TYR A 242 12.86 -7.78 -4.95
C TYR A 242 12.57 -6.29 -5.07
N PHE A 243 12.80 -5.52 -4.00
CA PHE A 243 12.57 -4.07 -3.93
C PHE A 243 13.88 -3.34 -3.61
N PRO A 244 14.79 -3.24 -4.58
CA PRO A 244 16.02 -2.48 -4.36
C PRO A 244 15.70 -1.03 -3.96
N THR A 245 16.60 -0.47 -3.16
CA THR A 245 16.58 0.95 -2.79
C THR A 245 17.89 1.60 -3.25
N ASN A 246 17.81 2.83 -3.72
CA ASN A 246 18.97 3.63 -4.09
C ASN A 246 19.79 4.16 -2.88
N SER A 247 19.24 4.08 -1.65
CA SER A 247 19.85 4.70 -0.48
C SER A 247 19.59 3.93 0.81
N MET A 248 20.58 3.17 1.28
CA MET A 248 20.52 2.54 2.61
C MET A 248 20.49 3.57 3.74
N GLU A 249 21.11 4.73 3.53
CA GLU A 249 21.10 5.83 4.51
C GLU A 249 19.71 6.44 4.67
N LEU A 250 18.86 6.41 3.63
CA LEU A 250 17.45 6.77 3.75
C LEU A 250 16.75 5.82 4.73
N LEU A 251 16.91 4.51 4.57
CA LEU A 251 16.27 3.51 5.43
C LEU A 251 16.72 3.61 6.90
N LYS A 252 17.95 4.06 7.16
CA LYS A 252 18.45 4.31 8.51
C LYS A 252 17.88 5.58 9.13
N ARG A 253 17.69 6.65 8.37
CA ARG A 253 17.26 7.96 8.88
C ARG A 253 15.74 8.08 9.04
N GLN A 254 14.98 7.37 8.22
CA GLN A 254 13.52 7.45 8.21
C GLN A 254 12.90 6.47 9.20
N ARG A 255 12.05 6.99 10.09
CA ARG A 255 11.24 6.17 11.00
C ARG A 255 10.25 5.34 10.18
N GLN A 256 9.97 4.13 10.65
CA GLN A 256 9.02 3.25 9.95
C GLN A 256 7.58 3.66 10.27
N ALA A 257 6.78 3.95 9.25
CA ALA A 257 5.34 4.16 9.41
C ALA A 257 4.63 2.82 9.65
N GLY A 258 3.65 2.81 10.53
CA GLY A 258 2.90 1.60 10.88
C GLY A 258 1.98 1.15 9.74
N ALA A 259 1.91 -0.15 9.48
CA ALA A 259 0.89 -0.77 8.61
C ALA A 259 -0.30 -1.32 9.42
N ASN A 260 -0.34 -1.00 10.71
CA ASN A 260 -1.40 -1.39 11.63
C ASN A 260 -2.59 -0.42 11.66
N ASN A 261 -2.43 0.80 11.14
CA ASN A 261 -3.50 1.78 11.04
C ASN A 261 -3.31 2.66 9.80
N ILE A 262 -3.92 2.25 8.69
CA ILE A 262 -3.71 2.87 7.38
C ILE A 262 -5.02 3.22 6.69
N PHE A 263 -5.07 4.43 6.16
CA PHE A 263 -6.09 4.90 5.23
C PHE A 263 -5.66 4.58 3.80
N VAL A 264 -6.51 3.86 3.08
CA VAL A 264 -6.19 3.27 1.77
C VAL A 264 -7.31 3.62 0.77
N PRO A 265 -7.16 4.71 0.02
CA PRO A 265 -8.09 5.11 -1.03
C PRO A 265 -7.74 4.42 -2.36
N ARG A 266 -8.73 4.02 -3.17
CA ARG A 266 -8.55 3.35 -4.47
C ARG A 266 -8.13 4.33 -5.58
N THR A 267 -6.94 4.91 -5.46
CA THR A 267 -6.33 5.78 -6.48
C THR A 267 -5.42 4.98 -7.41
N SER A 268 -5.08 5.53 -8.58
CA SER A 268 -4.08 4.92 -9.48
C SER A 268 -2.74 4.66 -8.79
N TYR A 269 -2.33 5.53 -7.86
CA TYR A 269 -1.12 5.38 -7.08
C TYR A 269 -1.22 4.21 -6.09
N THR A 270 -2.29 4.15 -5.30
CA THR A 270 -2.55 3.03 -4.39
C THR A 270 -2.53 1.71 -5.15
N MET A 271 -3.20 1.62 -6.30
CA MET A 271 -3.23 0.39 -7.11
C MET A 271 -1.84 0.01 -7.65
N LYS A 272 -0.97 0.98 -7.96
CA LYS A 272 0.44 0.73 -8.33
C LYS A 272 1.22 0.12 -7.15
N ILE A 273 1.07 0.67 -5.95
CA ILE A 273 1.76 0.15 -4.74
C ILE A 273 1.25 -1.24 -4.40
N PHE A 274 -0.06 -1.43 -4.42
CA PHE A 274 -0.69 -2.71 -4.12
C PHE A 274 -0.31 -3.83 -5.08
N LYS A 275 -0.08 -3.54 -6.36
CA LYS A 275 0.49 -4.52 -7.28
C LYS A 275 1.77 -5.15 -6.71
N TRP A 276 2.71 -4.34 -6.25
CA TRP A 276 3.99 -4.82 -5.72
C TRP A 276 3.84 -5.44 -4.33
N TRP A 277 3.02 -4.86 -3.48
CA TRP A 277 2.76 -5.38 -2.13
C TRP A 277 2.13 -6.78 -2.18
N VAL A 278 1.16 -6.99 -3.08
CA VAL A 278 0.51 -8.27 -3.32
C VAL A 278 1.45 -9.28 -3.99
N LEU A 279 2.27 -8.88 -4.96
CA LEU A 279 3.28 -9.78 -5.54
C LEU A 279 4.23 -10.32 -4.47
N CYS A 280 4.68 -9.47 -3.56
CA CYS A 280 5.48 -9.91 -2.42
C CYS A 280 4.68 -10.83 -1.49
N ALA A 281 3.43 -10.49 -1.16
CA ALA A 281 2.56 -11.32 -0.33
C ALA A 281 2.32 -12.73 -0.91
N LEU A 282 2.41 -12.87 -2.24
CA LEU A 282 2.27 -14.14 -2.95
C LEU A 282 3.63 -14.83 -3.24
N THR A 283 4.72 -14.31 -2.68
CA THR A 283 6.09 -14.82 -2.89
C THR A 283 6.77 -15.00 -1.54
N ASP A 284 6.95 -16.25 -1.10
CA ASP A 284 7.36 -16.57 0.27
C ASP A 284 8.69 -15.92 0.68
N ASP A 285 9.72 -16.04 -0.16
CA ASP A 285 11.04 -15.46 0.09
C ASP A 285 11.09 -13.93 -0.07
N CYS A 286 10.01 -13.30 -0.53
CA CYS A 286 9.83 -11.85 -0.47
C CYS A 286 9.15 -11.41 0.82
N MET A 287 7.97 -11.97 1.15
CA MET A 287 7.21 -11.54 2.32
C MET A 287 7.77 -12.09 3.63
N SER A 288 8.36 -13.28 3.62
CA SER A 288 9.00 -13.92 4.76
C SER A 288 10.34 -14.55 4.36
N PRO A 289 11.36 -13.75 3.99
CA PRO A 289 12.67 -14.28 3.64
C PRO A 289 13.26 -15.11 4.80
N PRO A 290 14.13 -16.10 4.51
CA PRO A 290 14.75 -16.94 5.54
C PRO A 290 15.36 -16.12 6.69
N GLY A 291 15.19 -16.61 7.93
CA GLY A 291 15.68 -15.93 9.14
C GLY A 291 14.80 -14.79 9.66
N SER A 292 13.68 -14.48 8.98
CA SER A 292 12.72 -13.47 9.47
C SER A 292 12.04 -13.91 10.77
N THR A 293 11.93 -12.98 11.71
CA THR A 293 11.24 -13.16 13.00
C THR A 293 10.58 -11.86 13.43
N THR A 294 9.48 -11.94 14.17
CA THR A 294 8.80 -10.76 14.75
C THR A 294 9.45 -10.27 16.06
N LEU A 295 10.29 -11.10 16.68
CA LEU A 295 10.98 -10.79 17.94
C LEU A 295 12.22 -9.94 17.66
N CYS A 296 12.24 -8.72 18.19
CA CYS A 296 13.30 -7.76 17.95
C CYS A 296 14.25 -7.60 19.14
N GLU A 297 15.53 -7.52 18.85
CA GLU A 297 16.63 -7.25 19.78
C GLU A 297 17.14 -5.82 19.57
N TYR A 298 16.38 -4.84 20.08
CA TYR A 298 16.75 -3.45 19.96
C TYR A 298 18.01 -3.11 20.76
N THR A 299 18.87 -2.28 20.18
CA THR A 299 20.03 -1.70 20.87
C THR A 299 19.71 -0.29 21.36
N SER A 300 20.68 0.42 21.94
CA SER A 300 20.51 1.86 22.24
C SER A 300 20.35 2.72 20.97
N ASP A 301 20.83 2.24 19.81
CA ASP A 301 20.70 2.90 18.51
C ASP A 301 19.74 2.11 17.61
N ASN A 302 18.47 2.50 17.64
CA ASN A 302 17.39 1.88 16.84
C ASN A 302 17.32 2.40 15.40
N PHE A 303 18.36 3.08 14.94
CA PHE A 303 18.42 3.68 13.60
C PHE A 303 19.51 3.03 12.77
N ASN A 304 20.72 2.89 13.35
CA ASN A 304 21.90 2.40 12.64
C ASN A 304 22.19 0.91 12.87
N ASN A 305 21.59 0.29 13.89
CA ASN A 305 21.79 -1.13 14.19
C ASN A 305 20.55 -1.95 13.81
N SER A 306 20.80 -3.13 13.25
CA SER A 306 19.75 -4.14 13.07
C SER A 306 19.24 -4.60 14.43
N ALA A 307 17.92 -4.74 14.56
CA ALA A 307 17.26 -5.36 15.69
C ALA A 307 16.99 -6.86 15.45
N ASN A 308 17.65 -7.47 14.47
CA ASN A 308 17.58 -8.91 14.15
C ASN A 308 16.16 -9.44 13.95
N CYS A 309 15.26 -8.60 13.43
CA CYS A 309 13.86 -8.93 13.20
C CYS A 309 13.35 -8.32 11.91
N PHE A 310 12.14 -8.70 11.51
CA PHE A 310 11.48 -8.23 10.32
C PHE A 310 10.01 -7.90 10.60
N ARG A 311 9.53 -6.79 10.02
CA ARG A 311 8.12 -6.36 10.13
C ARG A 311 7.31 -6.64 8.86
N TYR A 312 7.69 -7.65 8.08
CA TYR A 312 6.87 -8.24 7.01
C TYR A 312 6.17 -7.18 6.13
N ASP A 313 4.83 -7.21 6.09
CA ASP A 313 3.96 -6.32 5.35
C ASP A 313 4.29 -4.83 5.55
N GLN A 314 4.58 -4.43 6.80
CA GLN A 314 4.94 -3.06 7.14
C GLN A 314 6.27 -2.63 6.53
N SER A 315 7.29 -3.49 6.60
CA SER A 315 8.60 -3.20 6.01
C SER A 315 8.52 -3.11 4.49
N ILE A 316 7.75 -4.01 3.84
CA ILE A 316 7.53 -3.95 2.39
C ILE A 316 6.82 -2.65 1.99
N LEU A 317 5.73 -2.30 2.66
CA LEU A 317 4.98 -1.08 2.36
C LEU A 317 5.86 0.17 2.49
N ASN A 318 6.67 0.26 3.55
CA ASN A 318 7.56 1.40 3.75
C ASN A 318 8.65 1.49 2.70
N ILE A 319 9.28 0.39 2.28
CA ILE A 319 10.29 0.42 1.20
C ILE A 319 9.67 0.97 -0.08
N LEU A 320 8.50 0.47 -0.47
CA LEU A 320 7.79 0.92 -1.67
C LEU A 320 7.49 2.43 -1.62
N LEU A 321 6.99 2.92 -0.48
CA LEU A 321 6.66 4.33 -0.29
C LEU A 321 7.90 5.23 -0.17
N LEU A 322 8.94 4.80 0.55
CA LEU A 322 10.19 5.56 0.68
C LEU A 322 10.92 5.66 -0.64
N ASN A 323 10.95 4.60 -1.44
CA ASN A 323 11.53 4.66 -2.77
C ASN A 323 10.83 5.74 -3.63
N ASP A 324 9.50 5.83 -3.61
CA ASP A 324 8.76 6.86 -4.36
C ASP A 324 8.92 8.29 -3.76
N PHE A 325 8.83 8.45 -2.43
CA PHE A 325 8.69 9.78 -1.78
C PHE A 325 9.93 10.29 -1.03
N GLN A 326 10.87 9.43 -0.68
CA GLN A 326 12.12 9.75 0.02
C GLN A 326 11.98 10.40 1.41
N ASP A 327 10.77 10.39 1.99
CA ASP A 327 10.45 11.03 3.27
C ASP A 327 9.18 10.40 3.87
N SER A 328 9.24 9.91 5.12
CA SER A 328 8.10 9.27 5.79
C SER A 328 6.93 10.22 6.03
N ASP A 329 7.18 11.52 6.16
CA ASP A 329 6.11 12.52 6.38
C ASP A 329 5.17 12.64 5.17
N LYS A 330 5.58 12.12 4.00
CA LYS A 330 4.75 12.06 2.79
C LYS A 330 3.64 11.01 2.84
N PHE A 331 3.73 10.06 3.76
CA PHE A 331 2.75 8.98 3.93
C PHE A 331 2.41 8.69 5.40
N PHE A 332 2.92 9.48 6.34
CA PHE A 332 2.52 9.48 7.75
C PHE A 332 1.75 10.76 8.10
N SER A 333 0.71 10.66 8.93
CA SER A 333 -0.06 11.78 9.49
C SER A 333 0.01 11.81 11.02
N SER A 334 0.70 12.81 11.56
CA SER A 334 0.78 13.07 13.00
C SER A 334 -0.53 13.57 13.60
N ASN A 335 -1.44 14.11 12.78
CA ASN A 335 -2.74 14.63 13.22
C ASN A 335 -3.64 13.56 13.88
N LEU A 336 -3.39 12.28 13.55
CA LEU A 336 -4.19 11.16 14.03
C LEU A 336 -3.45 10.24 15.01
N GLU A 337 -2.16 10.47 15.26
CA GLU A 337 -1.34 9.63 16.13
C GLU A 337 -1.95 9.49 17.54
N ASN A 338 -2.51 10.58 18.07
CA ASN A 338 -3.14 10.61 19.39
C ASN A 338 -4.65 10.29 19.38
N SER A 339 -5.18 9.75 18.29
CA SER A 339 -6.60 9.36 18.17
C SER A 339 -6.82 7.89 18.51
N PHE A 340 -5.74 7.12 18.56
CA PHE A 340 -5.74 5.69 18.83
C PHE A 340 -4.75 5.38 19.95
N TYR A 341 -4.99 4.30 20.67
CA TYR A 341 -3.98 3.69 21.53
C TYR A 341 -4.01 2.18 21.38
N ARG A 342 -2.91 1.55 21.77
CA ARG A 342 -2.79 0.11 21.88
C ARG A 342 -2.94 -0.30 23.34
N PRO A 343 -3.98 -1.05 23.73
CA PRO A 343 -4.04 -1.67 25.05
C PRO A 343 -2.80 -2.55 25.27
N LEU A 344 -2.24 -2.51 26.49
CA LEU A 344 -1.07 -3.31 26.88
C LEU A 344 -1.45 -4.76 27.21
#